data_AF-L1PP51-F1
#
_entry.id   AF-L1PP51-F1
#
_cell.length_a   1.000
_cell.length_b   1.000
_cell.length_c   1.000
_cell.angle_alpha   90.00
_cell.angle_beta   90.00
_cell.angle_gamma   90.00
#
_symmetry.space_group_name_H-M   'P 1'
#
loop_
_entity.id
_entity.type
_entity.pdbx_description
1 polymer ?
#
loop_
_entity_poly.entity_id
_entity_poly.type
_entity_poly.pdbx_seq_one_letter_code
_entity_poly.pdbx_strand_id
1 'polypeptide(L)'
;MGLLLGVLCYALLGLYQHYETWHYALWSLPLSTFAYHNTRKDISLLKAHSHYRAILIAEYVIESLPFFILMLLKNDFSTAIGILLFFVFISYLPKKNFTLKYPFSLTDPSWHIAFRKYKLIIALPLTIALVIIGRIYENPNVALFALGAMAFTACVPYFEREFSPHIAVANHKGEIYLREQLKAGLLNTMILFAPLIITYFIGFGTQNIAILPLFVAFPILGVITKYAFWENPLWQFFALAAISAGAIYIIPLIAIPYFYYLAIQKIKKLQYAGDSHSRKTLFR
;
A
#
# COMPACT_ATOMS: atom_id res chain seq x y z
N MET A 1 -17.49 4.89 23.62
CA MET A 1 -18.87 4.97 23.06
C MET A 1 -19.34 6.41 22.86
N GLY A 2 -19.28 7.28 23.87
CA GLY A 2 -19.73 8.68 23.73
C GLY A 2 -19.05 9.49 22.62
N LEU A 3 -17.72 9.35 22.45
CA LEU A 3 -16.98 10.07 21.41
C LEU A 3 -17.36 9.60 19.99
N LEU A 4 -17.53 8.29 19.78
CA LEU A 4 -17.96 7.73 18.49
C LEU A 4 -19.39 8.16 18.12
N LEU A 5 -20.31 8.15 19.09
CA LEU A 5 -21.67 8.66 18.88
C LEU A 5 -21.66 10.17 18.59
N GLY A 6 -20.82 10.94 19.28
CA GLY A 6 -20.66 12.37 19.02
C GLY A 6 -20.16 12.65 17.60
N VAL A 7 -19.15 11.89 17.13
CA VAL A 7 -18.64 11.99 15.75
C VAL A 7 -19.71 11.61 14.73
N LEU A 8 -20.47 10.54 14.98
CA LEU A 8 -21.58 10.13 14.11
C LEU A 8 -22.66 11.23 14.02
N CYS A 9 -23.10 11.78 15.15
CA CYS A 9 -24.08 12.86 15.18
C CYS A 9 -23.58 14.11 14.46
N TYR A 10 -22.31 14.48 14.65
CA TYR A 10 -21.70 15.62 13.95
C TYR A 10 -21.63 15.38 12.45
N ALA A 11 -21.23 14.18 12.02
CA ALA A 11 -21.20 13.80 10.61
C ALA A 11 -22.60 13.82 9.98
N LEU A 12 -23.61 13.31 10.68
CA LEU A 12 -25.01 13.34 10.23
C LEU A 12 -25.54 14.78 10.14
N LEU A 13 -25.19 15.66 11.09
CA LEU A 13 -25.55 17.08 11.03
C LEU A 13 -24.90 17.79 9.85
N GLY A 14 -23.60 17.57 9.61
CA GLY A 14 -22.91 18.12 8.45
C GLY A 14 -23.53 17.65 7.12
N LEU A 15 -23.86 16.36 7.03
CA LEU A 15 -24.49 15.78 5.85
C LEU A 15 -25.94 16.25 5.69
N TYR A 16 -26.66 16.53 6.78
CA TYR A 16 -27.99 17.14 6.75
C TYR A 16 -27.97 18.57 6.18
N GLN A 17 -26.99 19.39 6.58
CA GLN A 17 -26.84 20.78 6.15
C GLN A 17 -26.41 20.87 4.68
N HIS A 18 -25.51 19.99 4.23
CA HIS A 18 -24.94 20.01 2.88
C HIS A 18 -25.42 18.86 1.98
N TYR A 19 -26.64 18.36 2.23
CA TYR A 19 -27.19 17.16 1.59
C TYR A 19 -27.13 17.23 0.06
N GLU A 20 -27.56 18.34 -0.55
CA GLU A 20 -27.56 18.52 -2.01
C GLU A 20 -26.20 18.22 -2.65
N THR A 21 -25.12 18.69 -2.02
CA THR A 21 -23.76 18.51 -2.53
C THR A 21 -23.15 17.17 -2.16
N TRP A 22 -23.51 16.60 -0.99
CA TRP A 22 -22.80 15.47 -0.38
C TRP A 22 -23.63 14.18 -0.33
N HIS A 23 -24.86 14.15 -0.87
CA HIS A 23 -25.71 12.96 -0.86
C HIS A 23 -25.02 11.73 -1.48
N TYR A 24 -24.14 11.92 -2.46
CA TYR A 24 -23.36 10.82 -3.04
C TYR A 24 -22.47 10.08 -2.03
N ALA A 25 -22.07 10.74 -0.93
CA ALA A 25 -21.28 10.11 0.12
C ALA A 25 -22.04 8.94 0.79
N LEU A 26 -23.37 8.93 0.74
CA LEU A 26 -24.21 7.85 1.27
C LEU A 26 -24.00 6.51 0.54
N TRP A 27 -23.51 6.53 -0.71
CA TRP A 27 -23.14 5.32 -1.44
C TRP A 27 -21.90 4.60 -0.88
N SER A 28 -21.20 5.21 0.08
CA SER A 28 -20.19 4.51 0.88
C SER A 28 -20.79 3.42 1.79
N LEU A 29 -22.09 3.50 2.13
CA LEU A 29 -22.76 2.54 3.02
C LEU A 29 -22.81 1.11 2.42
N PRO A 30 -23.31 0.89 1.19
CA PRO A 30 -23.18 -0.41 0.52
C PRO A 30 -21.74 -0.95 0.50
N LEU A 31 -20.75 -0.09 0.31
CA LEU A 31 -19.35 -0.49 0.25
C LEU A 31 -18.83 -0.96 1.61
N SER A 32 -19.17 -0.24 2.69
CA SER A 32 -18.83 -0.65 4.05
C SER A 32 -19.54 -1.95 4.45
N THR A 33 -20.82 -2.10 4.11
CA THR A 33 -21.59 -3.32 4.38
C THR A 33 -21.04 -4.51 3.60
N PHE A 34 -20.63 -4.31 2.35
CA PHE A 34 -19.97 -5.36 1.56
C PHE A 34 -18.64 -5.78 2.18
N ALA A 35 -17.83 -4.83 2.66
CA ALA A 35 -16.58 -5.13 3.37
C ALA A 35 -16.86 -5.91 4.66
N TYR A 36 -17.84 -5.46 5.46
CA TYR A 36 -18.28 -6.14 6.68
C TYR A 36 -18.73 -7.58 6.39
N HIS A 37 -19.62 -7.77 5.40
CA HIS A 37 -20.11 -9.09 4.96
C HIS A 37 -18.97 -10.07 4.65
N ASN A 38 -17.92 -9.63 3.95
CA ASN A 38 -16.81 -10.51 3.59
C ASN A 38 -15.92 -10.89 4.78
N THR A 39 -15.83 -10.05 5.82
CA THR A 39 -14.99 -10.31 7.01
C THR A 39 -15.67 -11.22 8.04
N ARG A 40 -17.01 -11.30 8.02
CA ARG A 40 -17.81 -12.07 8.97
C ARG A 40 -17.52 -13.57 8.96
N LYS A 41 -17.37 -14.16 10.14
CA LYS A 41 -17.07 -15.60 10.33
C LYS A 41 -18.31 -16.44 10.60
N ASP A 42 -19.37 -15.82 11.06
CA ASP A 42 -20.63 -16.39 11.51
C ASP A 42 -21.63 -16.69 10.39
N ILE A 43 -21.44 -16.15 9.17
CA ILE A 43 -22.33 -16.42 8.02
C ILE A 43 -22.50 -17.93 7.76
N SER A 44 -21.45 -18.74 7.97
CA SER A 44 -21.55 -20.19 7.83
C SER A 44 -22.50 -20.84 8.84
N LEU A 45 -22.57 -20.29 10.06
CA LEU A 45 -23.51 -20.72 11.09
C LEU A 45 -24.93 -20.22 10.79
N LEU A 46 -25.05 -18.95 10.36
CA LEU A 46 -26.34 -18.35 10.00
C LEU A 46 -27.04 -19.12 8.87
N LYS A 47 -26.30 -19.64 7.89
CA LYS A 47 -26.86 -20.46 6.80
C LYS A 47 -27.64 -21.70 7.26
N ALA A 48 -27.47 -22.15 8.50
CA ALA A 48 -28.26 -23.24 9.06
C ALA A 48 -29.73 -22.86 9.29
N HIS A 49 -30.03 -21.56 9.39
CA HIS A 49 -31.38 -21.05 9.58
C HIS A 49 -32.09 -20.81 8.24
N SER A 50 -33.37 -21.19 8.12
CA SER A 50 -34.16 -21.05 6.89
C SER A 50 -34.22 -19.62 6.35
N HIS A 51 -34.31 -18.64 7.26
CA HIS A 51 -34.45 -17.21 6.92
C HIS A 51 -33.18 -16.37 7.09
N TYR A 52 -31.99 -16.99 7.02
CA TYR A 52 -30.73 -16.30 7.30
C TYR A 52 -30.49 -15.01 6.47
N ARG A 53 -30.98 -14.96 5.23
CA ARG A 53 -30.85 -13.76 4.37
C ARG A 53 -31.65 -12.58 4.89
N ALA A 54 -32.86 -12.82 5.40
CA ALA A 54 -33.67 -11.77 6.01
C ALA A 54 -33.00 -11.21 7.27
N ILE A 55 -32.36 -12.08 8.05
CA ILE A 55 -31.58 -11.69 9.24
C ILE A 55 -30.39 -10.81 8.82
N LEU A 56 -29.65 -11.19 7.77
CA LEU A 56 -28.54 -10.38 7.26
C LEU A 56 -29.00 -9.00 6.77
N ILE A 57 -30.09 -8.95 6.00
CA ILE A 57 -30.64 -7.67 5.52
C ILE A 57 -31.07 -6.80 6.69
N ALA A 58 -31.77 -7.38 7.69
CA ALA A 58 -32.19 -6.65 8.88
C ALA A 58 -30.99 -6.08 9.65
N GLU A 59 -29.91 -6.85 9.80
CA GLU A 59 -28.68 -6.38 10.44
C GLU A 59 -28.06 -5.19 9.69
N TYR A 60 -27.96 -5.26 8.36
CA TYR A 60 -27.42 -4.16 7.55
C TYR A 60 -28.27 -2.88 7.64
N VAL A 61 -29.59 -3.04 7.66
CA VAL A 61 -30.54 -1.94 7.83
C VAL A 61 -30.41 -1.32 9.22
N ILE A 62 -30.30 -2.13 10.27
CA ILE A 62 -30.13 -1.65 11.65
C ILE A 62 -28.81 -0.89 11.80
N GLU A 63 -27.72 -1.41 11.26
CA GLU A 63 -26.41 -0.74 11.29
C GLU A 63 -26.44 0.62 10.56
N SER A 64 -27.21 0.72 9.48
CA SER A 64 -27.32 1.93 8.65
C SER A 64 -28.50 2.83 9.01
N LEU A 65 -29.25 2.51 10.07
CA LEU A 65 -30.52 3.14 10.42
C LEU A 65 -30.46 4.67 10.57
N PRO A 66 -29.42 5.26 11.19
CA PRO A 66 -29.31 6.73 11.28
C PRO A 66 -29.28 7.44 9.92
N PHE A 67 -28.68 6.81 8.91
CA PHE A 67 -28.60 7.36 7.56
C PHE A 67 -29.91 7.19 6.78
N PHE A 68 -30.66 6.11 7.02
CA PHE A 68 -32.01 5.97 6.48
C PHE A 68 -32.96 7.03 7.03
N ILE A 69 -32.89 7.34 8.33
CA ILE A 69 -33.66 8.43 8.93
C ILE A 69 -33.33 9.75 8.23
N LEU A 70 -32.04 10.04 7.99
CA LEU A 70 -31.61 11.23 7.28
C LEU A 70 -32.21 11.35 5.87
N MET A 71 -32.17 10.26 5.08
CA MET A 71 -32.73 10.22 3.72
C MET A 71 -34.25 10.46 3.74
N LEU A 72 -34.96 9.87 4.71
CA LEU A 72 -36.39 10.09 4.89
C LEU A 72 -36.71 11.55 5.23
N LEU A 73 -35.93 12.18 6.12
CA LEU A 73 -36.10 13.60 6.46
C LEU A 73 -35.87 14.54 5.27
N LYS A 74 -35.07 14.11 4.28
CA LYS A 74 -34.79 14.84 3.04
C LYS A 74 -35.65 14.41 1.86
N ASN A 75 -36.61 13.51 2.07
CA ASN A 75 -37.48 12.94 1.03
C ASN A 75 -36.71 12.26 -0.13
N ASP A 76 -35.47 11.80 0.10
CA ASP A 76 -34.67 11.11 -0.91
C ASP A 76 -34.92 9.59 -0.87
N PHE A 77 -36.11 9.21 -1.29
CA PHE A 77 -36.52 7.81 -1.37
C PHE A 77 -35.73 7.03 -2.43
N SER A 78 -35.23 7.73 -3.46
CA SER A 78 -34.50 7.11 -4.56
C SER A 78 -33.19 6.48 -4.10
N THR A 79 -32.38 7.23 -3.35
CA THR A 79 -31.12 6.74 -2.78
C THR A 79 -31.37 5.66 -1.73
N ALA A 80 -32.40 5.83 -0.89
CA ALA A 80 -32.76 4.84 0.13
C ALA A 80 -33.13 3.48 -0.49
N ILE A 81 -33.97 3.48 -1.52
CA ILE A 81 -34.34 2.25 -2.25
C ILE A 81 -33.11 1.64 -2.94
N GLY A 82 -32.27 2.48 -3.56
CA GLY A 82 -31.02 2.03 -4.17
C GLY A 82 -30.11 1.28 -3.20
N ILE A 83 -29.90 1.84 -2.01
CA ILE A 83 -29.07 1.21 -0.96
C ILE A 83 -29.71 -0.09 -0.44
N LEU A 84 -31.03 -0.12 -0.23
CA LEU A 84 -31.74 -1.35 0.16
C LEU A 84 -31.58 -2.47 -0.88
N LEU A 85 -31.71 -2.15 -2.17
CA LEU A 85 -31.47 -3.12 -3.24
C LEU A 85 -30.03 -3.64 -3.22
N PHE A 86 -29.05 -2.79 -2.93
CA PHE A 86 -27.67 -3.22 -2.73
C PHE A 86 -27.50 -4.14 -1.53
N PHE A 87 -28.16 -3.88 -0.40
CA PHE A 87 -28.11 -4.77 0.76
C PHE A 87 -28.71 -6.15 0.46
N VAL A 88 -29.83 -6.17 -0.27
CA VAL A 88 -30.39 -7.42 -0.80
C VAL A 88 -29.34 -8.10 -1.67
N PHE A 89 -28.78 -7.42 -2.68
CA PHE A 89 -27.74 -7.99 -3.55
C PHE A 89 -26.57 -8.58 -2.76
N ILE A 90 -26.02 -7.84 -1.79
CA ILE A 90 -24.91 -8.28 -0.92
C ILE A 90 -25.29 -9.55 -0.15
N SER A 91 -26.52 -9.67 0.36
CA SER A 91 -26.97 -10.85 1.11
C SER A 91 -27.00 -12.14 0.27
N TYR A 92 -27.07 -12.02 -1.06
CA TYR A 92 -27.04 -13.15 -1.99
C TYR A 92 -25.62 -13.45 -2.51
N LEU A 93 -24.64 -12.56 -2.27
CA LEU A 93 -23.27 -12.82 -2.68
C LEU A 93 -22.67 -13.96 -1.85
N PRO A 94 -22.00 -14.93 -2.48
CA PRO A 94 -21.24 -15.91 -1.74
C PRO A 94 -20.10 -15.19 -1.02
N LYS A 95 -19.81 -15.60 0.22
CA LYS A 95 -18.59 -15.19 0.91
C LYS A 95 -17.41 -15.58 0.04
N LYS A 96 -16.78 -14.58 -0.58
CA LYS A 96 -15.55 -14.78 -1.33
C LYS A 96 -14.44 -14.33 -0.41
N ASN A 97 -13.54 -15.25 -0.06
CA ASN A 97 -12.26 -14.85 0.50
C ASN A 97 -11.53 -14.14 -0.62
N PHE A 98 -11.69 -12.81 -0.71
CA PHE A 98 -11.02 -12.00 -1.71
C PHE A 98 -9.55 -11.93 -1.34
N THR A 99 -8.81 -12.98 -1.72
CA THR A 99 -7.36 -13.02 -1.63
C THR A 99 -6.84 -12.35 -2.88
N LEU A 100 -6.70 -11.03 -2.84
CA LEU A 100 -5.97 -10.31 -3.88
C LEU A 100 -4.53 -10.83 -3.87
N LYS A 101 -4.19 -11.63 -4.88
CA LYS A 101 -2.81 -12.02 -5.13
C LYS A 101 -2.06 -10.77 -5.53
N TYR A 102 -1.10 -10.37 -4.70
CA TYR A 102 -0.24 -9.25 -5.02
C TYR A 102 0.62 -9.61 -6.23
N PRO A 103 0.75 -8.72 -7.23
CA PRO A 103 1.45 -9.01 -8.48
C PRO A 103 2.98 -8.98 -8.34
N PHE A 104 3.50 -8.83 -7.12
CA PHE A 104 4.92 -8.63 -6.85
C PHE A 104 5.67 -9.95 -6.73
N SER A 105 6.92 -9.95 -7.17
CA SER A 105 7.82 -11.10 -7.04
C SER A 105 8.10 -11.43 -5.58
N LEU A 106 8.18 -12.74 -5.31
CA LEU A 106 8.53 -13.31 -4.01
C LEU A 106 10.04 -13.56 -3.86
N THR A 107 10.88 -13.14 -4.81
CA THR A 107 12.34 -13.22 -4.70
C THR A 107 12.86 -12.39 -3.51
N ASP A 108 12.17 -11.30 -3.17
CA ASP A 108 12.32 -10.59 -1.88
C ASP A 108 11.02 -10.72 -1.08
N PRO A 109 10.87 -11.79 -0.27
CA PRO A 109 9.69 -11.98 0.57
C PRO A 109 9.50 -10.84 1.58
N SER A 110 10.59 -10.23 2.04
CA SER A 110 10.54 -9.19 3.07
C SER A 110 9.88 -7.93 2.54
N TRP A 111 10.21 -7.54 1.32
CA TRP A 111 9.57 -6.43 0.64
C TRP A 111 8.07 -6.66 0.51
N HIS A 112 7.67 -7.86 0.08
CA HIS A 112 6.26 -8.24 -0.07
C HIS A 112 5.50 -8.20 1.27
N ILE A 113 6.08 -8.76 2.33
CA ILE A 113 5.49 -8.79 3.67
C ILE A 113 5.31 -7.36 4.20
N ALA A 114 6.34 -6.53 4.12
CA ALA A 114 6.29 -5.15 4.59
C ALA A 114 5.28 -4.30 3.80
N PHE A 115 5.27 -4.44 2.46
CA PHE A 115 4.31 -3.75 1.60
C PHE A 115 2.86 -4.06 1.97
N ARG A 116 2.58 -5.33 2.28
CA ARG A 116 1.26 -5.78 2.76
C ARG A 116 0.95 -5.32 4.18
N LYS A 117 1.90 -5.44 5.11
CA LYS A 117 1.76 -5.03 6.52
C LYS A 117 1.33 -3.57 6.63
N TYR A 118 1.95 -2.70 5.84
CA TYR A 118 1.67 -1.26 5.82
C TYR A 118 0.58 -0.83 4.83
N LYS A 119 -0.06 -1.78 4.13
CA LYS A 119 -1.12 -1.52 3.14
C LYS A 119 -0.72 -0.46 2.10
N LEU A 120 0.55 -0.46 1.67
CA LEU A 120 1.11 0.59 0.81
C LEU A 120 0.44 0.68 -0.56
N ILE A 121 -0.30 -0.35 -0.97
CA ILE A 121 -1.13 -0.35 -2.18
C ILE A 121 -2.15 0.80 -2.21
N ILE A 122 -2.58 1.31 -1.05
CA ILE A 122 -3.52 2.45 -0.94
C ILE A 122 -2.91 3.74 -1.51
N ALA A 123 -1.58 3.86 -1.52
CA ALA A 123 -0.92 5.02 -2.13
C ALA A 123 -1.12 5.09 -3.66
N LEU A 124 -1.40 3.97 -4.32
CA LEU A 124 -1.57 3.92 -5.77
C LEU A 124 -2.79 4.71 -6.27
N PRO A 125 -4.03 4.45 -5.81
CA PRO A 125 -5.17 5.26 -6.24
C PRO A 125 -5.01 6.74 -5.84
N LEU A 126 -4.39 7.04 -4.70
CA LEU A 126 -4.14 8.42 -4.25
C LEU A 126 -3.21 9.17 -5.20
N THR A 127 -2.08 8.55 -5.57
CA THR A 127 -1.09 9.17 -6.48
C THR A 127 -1.62 9.29 -7.90
N ILE A 128 -2.40 8.31 -8.38
CA ILE A 128 -3.11 8.42 -9.68
C ILE A 128 -4.06 9.61 -9.68
N ALA A 129 -4.86 9.79 -8.61
CA ALA A 129 -5.75 10.93 -8.47
C ALA A 129 -4.99 12.26 -8.50
N LEU A 130 -3.82 12.33 -7.85
CA LEU A 130 -2.96 13.53 -7.90
C LEU A 130 -2.44 13.83 -9.31
N VAL A 131 -2.06 12.82 -10.10
CA VAL A 131 -1.67 13.02 -11.51
C VAL A 131 -2.84 13.59 -12.32
N ILE A 132 -4.05 13.07 -12.13
CA ILE A 132 -5.26 13.56 -12.79
C ILE A 132 -5.56 15.02 -12.39
N ILE A 133 -5.48 15.34 -11.10
CA ILE A 133 -5.63 16.71 -10.59
C ILE A 133 -4.58 17.62 -11.23
N GLY A 134 -3.31 17.18 -11.25
CA GLY A 134 -2.23 17.90 -11.92
C GLY A 134 -2.59 18.19 -13.38
N ARG A 135 -3.18 17.24 -14.10
CA ARG A 135 -3.61 17.45 -15.49
C ARG A 135 -4.75 18.46 -15.62
N ILE A 136 -5.75 18.39 -14.75
CA ILE A 136 -6.91 19.31 -14.76
C ILE A 136 -6.45 20.76 -14.55
N TYR A 137 -5.51 20.97 -13.63
CA TYR A 137 -4.96 22.29 -13.32
C TYR A 137 -3.70 22.64 -14.13
N GLU A 138 -3.36 21.84 -15.14
CA GLU A 138 -2.18 22.02 -16.02
C GLU A 138 -0.86 22.21 -15.25
N ASN A 139 -0.75 21.59 -14.08
CA ASN A 139 0.39 21.71 -13.19
C ASN A 139 1.22 20.42 -13.16
N PRO A 140 2.31 20.33 -13.94
CA PRO A 140 3.16 19.14 -14.00
C PRO A 140 3.87 18.85 -12.68
N ASN A 141 4.07 19.85 -11.81
CA ASN A 141 4.73 19.65 -10.52
C ASN A 141 3.90 18.77 -9.58
N VAL A 142 2.56 18.83 -9.66
CA VAL A 142 1.67 17.95 -8.88
C VAL A 142 1.85 16.50 -9.33
N ALA A 143 1.98 16.27 -10.64
CA ALA A 143 2.21 14.94 -11.18
C ALA A 143 3.62 14.40 -10.83
N LEU A 144 4.65 15.24 -10.86
CA LEU A 144 6.00 14.90 -10.38
C LEU A 144 6.01 14.60 -8.87
N PHE A 145 5.27 15.37 -8.08
CA PHE A 145 5.08 15.10 -6.66
C PHE A 145 4.42 13.74 -6.42
N ALA A 146 3.40 13.37 -7.21
CA ALA A 146 2.76 12.07 -7.12
C ALA A 146 3.72 10.91 -7.44
N LEU A 147 4.59 11.07 -8.45
CA LEU A 147 5.66 10.11 -8.77
C LEU A 147 6.67 10.01 -7.62
N GLY A 148 7.07 11.14 -7.02
CA GLY A 148 7.95 11.17 -5.84
C GLY A 148 7.35 10.49 -4.62
N ALA A 149 6.06 10.73 -4.35
CA ALA A 149 5.33 10.07 -3.27
C ALA A 149 5.28 8.55 -3.48
N MET A 150 5.08 8.10 -4.73
CA MET A 150 5.13 6.67 -5.08
C MET A 150 6.55 6.08 -4.94
N ALA A 151 7.59 6.84 -5.28
CA ALA A 151 8.97 6.41 -5.08
C ALA A 151 9.28 6.20 -3.60
N PHE A 152 8.81 7.11 -2.76
CA PHE A 152 8.94 7.01 -1.32
C PHE A 152 8.22 5.78 -0.77
N THR A 153 6.96 5.53 -1.18
CA THR A 153 6.19 4.36 -0.72
C THR A 153 6.83 3.05 -1.16
N ALA A 154 7.39 2.98 -2.38
CA ALA A 154 8.13 1.82 -2.87
C ALA A 154 9.42 1.54 -2.08
N CYS A 155 9.99 2.57 -1.43
CA CYS A 155 11.20 2.47 -0.61
C CYS A 155 10.93 2.04 0.85
N VAL A 156 9.73 2.29 1.38
CA VAL A 156 9.35 1.95 2.78
C VAL A 156 9.69 0.50 3.15
N PRO A 157 9.39 -0.53 2.33
CA PRO A 157 9.70 -1.91 2.68
C PRO A 157 11.20 -2.19 2.93
N TYR A 158 12.12 -1.38 2.37
CA TYR A 158 13.55 -1.55 2.58
C TYR A 158 14.06 -1.02 3.91
N PHE A 159 13.23 -0.32 4.68
CA PHE A 159 13.56 0.05 6.06
C PHE A 159 13.27 -1.09 7.05
N GLU A 160 12.50 -2.10 6.63
CA GLU A 160 12.29 -3.32 7.41
C GLU A 160 13.47 -4.27 7.29
N ARG A 161 13.83 -4.91 8.41
CA ARG A 161 14.92 -5.88 8.45
C ARG A 161 14.37 -7.29 8.30
N GLU A 162 15.01 -8.04 7.40
CA GLU A 162 14.81 -9.47 7.27
C GLU A 162 15.40 -10.18 8.49
N PHE A 163 14.89 -11.37 8.79
CA PHE A 163 15.49 -12.19 9.83
C PHE A 163 16.90 -12.62 9.38
N SER A 164 17.94 -12.22 10.11
CA SER A 164 19.35 -12.47 9.75
C SER A 164 19.65 -13.95 9.40
N PRO A 165 19.06 -14.96 10.09
CA PRO A 165 19.21 -16.36 9.69
C PRO A 165 18.78 -16.67 8.25
N HIS A 166 17.74 -16.02 7.72
CA HIS A 166 17.32 -16.22 6.32
C HIS A 166 18.38 -15.74 5.33
N ILE A 167 19.10 -14.67 5.67
CA ILE A 167 20.22 -14.17 4.86
C ILE A 167 21.39 -15.16 4.94
N ALA A 168 21.64 -15.73 6.12
CA ALA A 168 22.75 -16.63 6.36
C ALA A 168 22.62 -17.97 5.61
N VAL A 169 21.40 -18.52 5.52
CA VAL A 169 21.13 -19.78 4.79
C VAL A 169 20.74 -19.58 3.33
N ALA A 170 20.80 -18.34 2.82
CA ALA A 170 20.45 -18.04 1.44
C ALA A 170 21.39 -18.77 0.45
N ASN A 171 20.82 -19.30 -0.63
CA ASN A 171 21.58 -20.01 -1.66
C ASN A 171 22.61 -19.09 -2.36
N HIS A 172 22.22 -17.84 -2.58
CA HIS A 172 23.10 -16.82 -3.15
C HIS A 172 23.97 -16.18 -2.07
N LYS A 173 25.26 -16.00 -2.34
CA LYS A 173 26.22 -15.41 -1.40
C LYS A 173 26.74 -14.04 -1.85
N GLY A 174 26.99 -13.16 -0.90
CA GLY A 174 27.64 -11.86 -1.09
C GLY A 174 27.01 -11.01 -2.21
N GLU A 175 27.78 -10.77 -3.27
CA GLU A 175 27.36 -9.92 -4.40
C GLU A 175 26.17 -10.49 -5.17
N ILE A 176 26.14 -11.81 -5.38
CA ILE A 176 25.06 -12.45 -6.13
C ILE A 176 23.74 -12.28 -5.40
N TYR A 177 23.75 -12.40 -4.06
CA TYR A 177 22.59 -12.12 -3.22
C TYR A 177 22.10 -10.68 -3.41
N LEU A 178 23.01 -9.69 -3.32
CA LEU A 178 22.65 -8.28 -3.50
C LEU A 178 22.08 -8.01 -4.89
N ARG A 179 22.64 -8.61 -5.95
CA ARG A 179 22.13 -8.46 -7.32
C ARG A 179 20.72 -9.01 -7.48
N GLU A 180 20.41 -10.16 -6.88
CA GLU A 180 19.06 -10.72 -6.93
C GLU A 180 18.05 -9.84 -6.17
N GLN A 181 18.44 -9.28 -5.03
CA GLN A 181 17.61 -8.31 -4.29
C GLN A 181 17.35 -7.03 -5.10
N LEU A 182 18.37 -6.52 -5.79
CA LEU A 182 18.23 -5.36 -6.68
C LEU A 182 17.30 -5.65 -7.87
N LYS A 183 17.42 -6.81 -8.51
CA LYS A 183 16.52 -7.23 -9.61
C LYS A 183 15.08 -7.36 -9.13
N ALA A 184 14.86 -8.02 -8.00
CA ALA A 184 13.54 -8.17 -7.41
C ALA A 184 12.92 -6.81 -7.07
N GLY A 185 13.73 -5.92 -6.48
CA GLY A 185 13.31 -4.57 -6.15
C GLY A 185 12.95 -3.71 -7.36
N LEU A 186 13.77 -3.78 -8.41
CA LEU A 186 13.47 -3.11 -9.68
C LEU A 186 12.16 -3.61 -10.29
N LEU A 187 11.98 -4.93 -10.36
CA LEU A 187 10.77 -5.54 -10.93
C LEU A 187 9.52 -5.14 -10.13
N ASN A 188 9.57 -5.21 -8.80
CA ASN A 188 8.45 -4.83 -7.95
C ASN A 188 8.13 -3.33 -8.06
N THR A 189 9.15 -2.49 -8.15
CA THR A 189 9.01 -1.04 -8.36
C THR A 189 8.37 -0.76 -9.72
N MET A 190 8.83 -1.40 -10.79
CA MET A 190 8.27 -1.20 -12.13
C MET A 190 6.80 -1.61 -12.21
N ILE A 191 6.41 -2.74 -11.57
CA ILE A 191 5.01 -3.18 -11.51
C ILE A 191 4.15 -2.14 -10.76
N LEU A 192 4.65 -1.60 -9.65
CA LEU A 192 3.93 -0.59 -8.86
C LEU A 192 3.78 0.74 -9.63
N PHE A 193 4.84 1.16 -10.34
CA PHE A 193 4.86 2.41 -11.09
C PHE A 193 4.12 2.34 -12.42
N ALA A 194 4.02 1.18 -13.07
CA ALA A 194 3.42 1.02 -14.39
C ALA A 194 2.07 1.75 -14.56
N PRO A 195 1.04 1.53 -13.74
CA PRO A 195 -0.23 2.25 -13.86
C PRO A 195 -0.10 3.76 -13.66
N LEU A 196 0.79 4.20 -12.78
CA LEU A 196 1.02 5.62 -12.51
C LEU A 196 1.73 6.31 -13.68
N ILE A 197 2.75 5.66 -14.26
CA ILE A 197 3.48 6.14 -15.43
C ILE A 197 2.57 6.21 -16.66
N ILE A 198 1.72 5.20 -16.86
CA ILE A 198 0.72 5.22 -17.95
C ILE A 198 -0.21 6.43 -17.79
N THR A 199 -0.71 6.67 -16.57
CA THR A 199 -1.57 7.83 -16.27
C THR A 199 -0.83 9.15 -16.55
N TYR A 200 0.45 9.23 -16.17
CA TYR A 200 1.30 10.38 -16.44
C TYR A 200 1.42 10.67 -17.95
N PHE A 201 1.73 9.64 -18.75
CA PHE A 201 1.85 9.79 -20.21
C PHE A 201 0.53 10.21 -20.87
N ILE A 202 -0.62 9.70 -20.39
CA ILE A 202 -1.94 10.10 -20.89
C ILE A 202 -2.19 11.60 -20.58
N GLY A 203 -1.83 12.06 -19.38
CA GLY A 203 -2.06 13.44 -18.97
C GLY A 203 -1.10 14.44 -19.63
N PHE A 204 0.20 14.17 -19.56
CA PHE A 204 1.27 15.13 -19.82
C PHE A 204 2.15 14.77 -21.03
N GLY A 205 1.92 13.64 -21.68
CA GLY A 205 2.75 13.17 -22.79
C GLY A 205 4.21 12.97 -22.37
N THR A 206 5.14 13.52 -23.14
CA THR A 206 6.60 13.39 -22.93
C THR A 206 7.22 14.51 -22.10
N GLN A 207 6.40 15.38 -21.50
CA GLN A 207 6.91 16.42 -20.61
C GLN A 207 7.71 15.80 -19.46
N ASN A 208 8.87 16.37 -19.14
CA ASN A 208 9.75 15.93 -18.05
C ASN A 208 10.15 14.44 -18.05
N ILE A 209 10.11 13.77 -19.21
CA ILE A 209 10.41 12.34 -19.32
C ILE A 209 11.82 11.97 -18.82
N ALA A 210 12.78 12.89 -18.93
CA ALA A 210 14.15 12.71 -18.47
C ALA A 210 14.27 12.54 -16.95
N ILE A 211 13.27 12.99 -16.18
CA ILE A 211 13.25 12.93 -14.71
C ILE A 211 12.66 11.59 -14.22
N LEU A 212 11.86 10.90 -15.03
CA LEU A 212 11.21 9.62 -14.67
C LEU A 212 12.19 8.56 -14.12
N PRO A 213 13.38 8.34 -14.73
CA PRO A 213 14.35 7.38 -14.21
C PRO A 213 14.77 7.64 -12.76
N LEU A 214 14.78 8.89 -12.30
CA LEU A 214 15.17 9.24 -10.92
C LEU A 214 14.19 8.66 -9.89
N PHE A 215 12.89 8.63 -10.20
CA PHE A 215 11.88 8.07 -9.31
C PHE A 215 11.99 6.54 -9.18
N VAL A 216 12.39 5.86 -10.25
CA VAL A 216 12.66 4.42 -10.24
C VAL A 216 14.00 4.10 -9.56
N ALA A 217 14.99 4.98 -9.68
CA ALA A 217 16.29 4.82 -9.03
C ALA A 217 16.20 4.90 -7.50
N PHE A 218 15.23 5.64 -6.95
CA PHE A 218 15.12 5.88 -5.51
C PHE A 218 14.87 4.58 -4.70
N PRO A 219 13.93 3.67 -5.06
CA PRO A 219 13.82 2.36 -4.42
C PRO A 219 15.08 1.47 -4.54
N ILE A 220 15.83 1.59 -5.64
CA ILE A 220 17.11 0.87 -5.82
C ILE A 220 18.13 1.33 -4.78
N LEU A 221 18.22 2.65 -4.54
CA LEU A 221 19.03 3.21 -3.46
C LEU A 221 18.56 2.69 -2.10
N GLY A 222 17.25 2.48 -1.91
CA GLY A 222 16.68 1.82 -0.74
C GLY A 222 17.29 0.45 -0.47
N VAL A 223 17.44 -0.39 -1.48
CA VAL A 223 18.09 -1.72 -1.36
C VAL A 223 19.56 -1.59 -0.97
N ILE A 224 20.31 -0.73 -1.65
CA ILE A 224 21.75 -0.57 -1.40
C ILE A 224 21.99 -0.07 0.02
N THR A 225 21.26 0.98 0.42
CA THR A 225 21.38 1.59 1.74
C THR A 225 20.86 0.67 2.86
N LYS A 226 19.85 -0.17 2.60
CA LYS A 226 19.39 -1.23 3.53
C LYS A 226 20.56 -2.09 3.98
N TYR A 227 21.32 -2.65 3.05
CA TYR A 227 22.39 -3.59 3.41
C TYR A 227 23.68 -2.87 3.86
N ALA A 228 23.97 -1.68 3.34
CA ALA A 228 25.10 -0.88 3.81
C ALA A 228 24.96 -0.49 5.29
N PHE A 229 23.74 -0.12 5.72
CA PHE A 229 23.42 0.35 7.07
C PHE A 229 22.53 -0.63 7.85
N TRP A 230 22.75 -1.94 7.67
CA TRP A 230 21.91 -3.00 8.23
C TRP A 230 21.56 -2.84 9.71
N GLU A 231 22.54 -2.46 10.54
CA GLU A 231 22.38 -2.35 11.99
C GLU A 231 21.60 -1.11 12.43
N ASN A 232 21.53 -0.06 11.59
CA ASN A 232 20.96 1.23 11.98
C ASN A 232 20.09 1.86 10.86
N PRO A 233 18.75 1.69 10.94
CA PRO A 233 17.80 2.30 10.00
C PRO A 233 17.83 3.83 9.96
N LEU A 234 18.24 4.52 11.02
CA LEU A 234 18.33 5.99 11.02
C LEU A 234 19.47 6.45 10.11
N TRP A 235 20.63 5.79 10.16
CA TRP A 235 21.73 6.09 9.25
C TRP A 235 21.40 5.77 7.79
N GLN A 236 20.61 4.72 7.54
CA GLN A 236 20.04 4.45 6.21
C GLN A 236 19.21 5.64 5.71
N PHE A 237 18.33 6.20 6.55
CA PHE A 237 17.51 7.35 6.19
C PHE A 237 18.38 8.58 5.84
N PHE A 238 19.35 8.92 6.68
CA PHE A 238 20.25 10.04 6.41
C PHE A 238 21.08 9.83 5.14
N ALA A 239 21.57 8.62 4.89
CA ALA A 239 22.30 8.30 3.66
C ALA A 239 21.40 8.44 2.42
N LEU A 240 20.17 7.91 2.47
CA LEU A 240 19.21 8.02 1.38
C LEU A 240 18.84 9.49 1.10
N ALA A 241 18.60 10.27 2.15
CA ALA A 241 18.29 11.69 2.06
C ALA A 241 19.48 12.49 1.48
N ALA A 242 20.70 12.21 1.94
CA ALA A 242 21.91 12.87 1.44
C ALA A 242 22.19 12.55 -0.03
N ILE A 243 22.03 11.30 -0.46
CA ILE A 243 22.17 10.93 -1.88
C ILE A 243 21.11 11.63 -2.74
N SER A 244 19.88 11.71 -2.23
CA SER A 244 18.75 12.25 -2.99
C SER A 244 18.78 13.78 -3.08
N ALA A 245 19.06 14.47 -1.98
CA ALA A 245 19.32 15.91 -1.99
C ALA A 245 20.61 16.24 -2.78
N GLY A 246 21.59 15.36 -2.70
CA GLY A 246 22.85 15.42 -3.42
C GLY A 246 22.75 15.11 -4.91
N ALA A 247 21.57 14.73 -5.44
CA ALA A 247 21.40 14.29 -6.83
C ALA A 247 21.77 15.35 -7.88
N ILE A 248 21.72 16.63 -7.50
CA ILE A 248 22.14 17.77 -8.33
C ILE A 248 23.69 17.86 -8.40
N TYR A 249 24.39 17.20 -7.49
CA TYR A 249 25.85 17.19 -7.37
C TYR A 249 26.43 15.82 -7.75
N ILE A 250 27.77 15.71 -7.74
CA ILE A 250 28.51 14.46 -8.02
C ILE A 250 28.36 13.41 -6.90
N ILE A 251 27.64 13.72 -5.82
CA ILE A 251 27.50 12.88 -4.61
C ILE A 251 27.01 11.45 -4.93
N PRO A 252 25.95 11.21 -5.73
CA PRO A 252 25.50 9.85 -6.04
C PRO A 252 26.56 9.03 -6.77
N LEU A 253 27.36 9.67 -7.63
CA LEU A 253 28.39 8.99 -8.43
C LEU A 253 29.49 8.38 -7.53
N ILE A 254 29.75 9.00 -6.39
CA ILE A 254 30.74 8.52 -5.40
C ILE A 254 30.07 7.61 -4.35
N ALA A 255 28.91 8.04 -3.84
CA ALA A 255 28.23 7.36 -2.75
C ALA A 255 27.64 6.00 -3.17
N ILE A 256 27.08 5.87 -4.37
CA ILE A 256 26.46 4.63 -4.82
C ILE A 256 27.49 3.49 -4.92
N PRO A 257 28.62 3.62 -5.63
CA PRO A 257 29.64 2.58 -5.67
C PRO A 257 30.18 2.22 -4.28
N TYR A 258 30.40 3.22 -3.43
CA TYR A 258 30.90 3.02 -2.06
C TYR A 258 29.90 2.24 -1.19
N PHE A 259 28.62 2.63 -1.18
CA PHE A 259 27.59 1.92 -0.42
C PHE A 259 27.30 0.54 -1.00
N TYR A 260 27.42 0.35 -2.32
CA TYR A 260 27.35 -0.97 -2.93
C TYR A 260 28.46 -1.90 -2.41
N TYR A 261 29.68 -1.40 -2.33
CA TYR A 261 30.80 -2.14 -1.75
C TYR A 261 30.56 -2.48 -0.26
N LEU A 262 30.12 -1.51 0.54
CA LEU A 262 29.80 -1.74 1.96
C LEU A 262 28.66 -2.75 2.17
N ALA A 263 27.61 -2.68 1.33
CA ALA A 263 26.50 -3.63 1.36
C ALA A 263 27.00 -5.07 1.16
N ILE A 264 27.88 -5.30 0.19
CA ILE A 264 28.47 -6.63 -0.05
C ILE A 264 29.26 -7.11 1.17
N GLN A 265 30.09 -6.26 1.77
CA GLN A 265 30.87 -6.63 2.95
C GLN A 265 29.96 -7.02 4.13
N LYS A 266 28.90 -6.23 4.39
CA LYS A 266 27.94 -6.50 5.46
C LYS A 266 27.15 -7.79 5.22
N ILE A 267 26.67 -8.03 3.99
CA ILE A 267 26.00 -9.29 3.63
C ILE A 267 26.91 -10.48 3.88
N LYS A 268 28.17 -10.42 3.41
CA LYS A 268 29.17 -11.47 3.66
C LYS A 268 29.32 -11.72 5.16
N LYS A 269 29.47 -10.66 5.98
CA LYS A 269 29.59 -10.78 7.45
C LYS A 269 28.38 -11.48 8.07
N LEU A 270 27.16 -11.15 7.65
CA LEU A 270 25.93 -11.79 8.13
C LEU A 270 25.88 -13.28 7.75
N GLN A 271 26.33 -13.63 6.54
CA GLN A 271 26.38 -15.00 6.07
C GLN A 271 27.43 -15.86 6.79
N TYR A 272 28.64 -15.32 6.99
CA TYR A 272 29.72 -16.02 7.69
C TYR A 272 29.48 -16.19 9.20
N ALA A 273 28.80 -15.22 9.84
CA ALA A 273 28.45 -15.34 11.26
C ALA A 273 27.53 -16.56 11.52
N GLY A 274 26.58 -16.83 10.61
CA GLY A 274 25.70 -18.00 10.67
C GLY A 274 26.42 -19.33 10.44
N ASP A 275 27.37 -19.41 9.50
CA ASP A 275 28.17 -20.62 9.24
C ASP A 275 28.99 -21.06 10.47
N SER A 276 29.51 -20.10 11.26
CA SER A 276 30.27 -20.38 12.47
C SER A 276 29.41 -20.93 13.62
N HIS A 277 28.17 -20.45 13.74
CA HIS A 277 27.24 -20.86 14.78
C HIS A 277 26.58 -22.21 14.44
N SER A 278 26.29 -22.45 13.15
CA SER A 278 25.75 -23.73 12.66
C SER A 278 26.76 -24.88 12.82
N ARG A 279 28.05 -24.65 12.56
CA ARG A 279 29.10 -25.65 12.85
C ARG A 279 29.20 -25.98 14.34
N LYS A 280 29.14 -24.99 15.23
CA LYS A 280 29.21 -25.25 16.69
C LYS A 280 28.05 -26.08 17.23
N THR A 281 26.87 -26.01 16.61
CA THR A 281 25.71 -26.84 16.98
C THR A 281 25.72 -28.23 16.35
N LEU A 282 26.47 -28.45 15.26
CA LEU A 282 26.61 -29.75 14.60
C LEU A 282 27.71 -30.63 15.22
N PHE A 283 28.64 -30.02 15.96
CA PHE A 283 29.73 -30.69 16.68
C PHE A 283 29.48 -30.76 18.21
N ARG A 284 28.22 -30.72 18.63
CA ARG A 284 27.76 -31.02 19.99
C ARG A 284 26.74 -32.14 19.93
#